data_AF-A0A353PT19-F1
#
_entry.id   AF-A0A353PT19-F1
#
_cell.length_a   1.000
_cell.length_b   1.000
_cell.length_c   1.000
_cell.angle_alpha   90.00
_cell.angle_beta   90.00
_cell.angle_gamma   90.00
#
_symmetry.space_group_name_H-M   'P 1'
#
loop_
_entity.id
_entity.type
_entity.pdbx_description
1 polymer ?
#
loop_
_entity_poly.entity_id
_entity_poly.type
_entity_poly.pdbx_seq_one_letter_code
_entity_poly.pdbx_strand_id
1 'polypeptide(L)' 'MEIRGLGIINIAQLYGVGAIREQKKVQLVVKLAEWDADKVYDRLGTKQNTTDLLGVKVRLIEIPVRPGRNVPIIIETAA' A
#
# COMPACT_ATOMS: atom_id res chain seq x y z
N MET A 1 13.25 6.07 7.05
CA MET A 1 11.96 6.59 6.55
C MET A 1 12.06 8.11 6.51
N GLU A 2 11.48 8.77 5.52
CA GLU A 2 11.40 10.24 5.46
C GLU A 2 9.96 10.66 5.73
N ILE A 3 9.79 11.66 6.57
CA ILE A 3 8.49 12.25 6.90
C ILE A 3 8.60 13.75 6.66
N ARG A 4 7.79 14.27 5.74
CA ARG A 4 7.71 15.71 5.46
C ARG A 4 7.41 16.48 6.75
N GLY A 5 8.19 17.52 7.02
CA GLY A 5 8.08 18.34 8.22
C GLY A 5 8.88 17.83 9.43
N LEU A 6 9.32 16.56 9.44
CA LEU A 6 10.21 16.00 10.47
C LEU A 6 11.62 15.69 9.93
N GLY A 7 11.73 15.30 8.65
CA GLY A 7 12.97 14.86 8.02
C GLY A 7 13.15 13.34 8.05
N ILE A 8 14.40 12.89 8.09
CA ILE A 8 14.77 11.46 8.04
C ILE A 8 14.74 10.87 9.45
N ILE A 9 14.08 9.71 9.60
CA ILE A 9 14.01 8.95 10.85
C ILE A 9 14.52 7.51 10.66
N ASN A 10 15.12 6.97 11.72
CA ASN A 10 15.57 5.59 11.80
C ASN A 10 14.52 4.71 12.52
N ILE A 11 13.83 3.86 11.75
CA ILE A 11 12.76 3.00 12.29
C ILE A 11 13.31 1.93 13.25
N ALA A 12 14.49 1.38 12.99
CA ALA A 12 15.10 0.35 13.83
C ALA A 12 15.47 0.90 15.22
N GLN A 13 15.96 2.14 15.27
CA GLN A 13 16.29 2.81 16.53
C GLN A 13 15.05 3.20 17.34
N LEU A 14 13.96 3.57 16.67
CA LEU A 14 12.73 4.03 17.34
C LEU A 14 11.81 2.89 17.79
N TYR A 15 11.73 1.81 17.01
CA TYR A 15 10.75 0.72 17.20
C TYR A 15 11.38 -0.67 17.33
N GLY A 16 12.72 -0.75 17.32
CA GLY A 16 13.47 -1.99 17.49
C GLY A 16 13.55 -2.86 16.23
N VAL A 17 14.26 -3.98 16.36
CA VAL A 17 14.53 -4.91 15.26
C VAL A 17 13.27 -5.59 14.70
N GLY A 18 12.21 -5.71 15.51
CA GLY A 18 10.93 -6.30 15.08
C GLY A 18 10.16 -5.44 14.06
N ALA A 19 10.47 -4.14 13.96
CA ALA A 19 9.83 -3.21 13.04
C ALA A 19 10.48 -3.16 11.64
N ILE A 20 11.58 -3.90 11.44
CA ILE A 20 12.31 -3.96 10.18
C ILE A 20 12.47 -5.39 9.69
N ARG A 21 12.66 -5.54 8.39
CA ARG A 21 13.00 -6.82 7.76
C ARG A 21 13.80 -6.54 6.51
N GLU A 22 14.92 -7.24 6.32
CA GLU A 22 15.81 -7.02 5.17
C GLU A 22 15.18 -7.45 3.84
N GLN A 23 14.40 -8.54 3.85
CA GLN A 23 13.79 -9.10 2.64
C GLN A 23 12.37 -9.64 2.89
N LYS A 24 11.47 -9.42 1.93
CA LYS A 24 10.12 -9.99 1.93
C LYS A 24 9.67 -10.28 0.49
N LYS A 25 9.00 -11.41 0.27
CA LYS A 25 8.38 -11.72 -1.02
C LYS A 25 7.21 -10.76 -1.29
N VAL A 26 7.19 -10.15 -2.47
CA VAL A 26 6.08 -9.29 -2.90
C VAL A 26 4.95 -10.18 -3.43
N GLN A 27 3.79 -10.15 -2.78
CA GLN A 27 2.62 -10.95 -3.15
C GLN A 27 1.41 -10.09 -3.52
N LEU A 28 1.43 -8.81 -3.15
CA LEU A 28 0.37 -7.85 -3.37
C LEU A 28 0.99 -6.48 -3.66
N VAL A 29 0.42 -5.79 -4.64
CA VAL A 29 0.67 -4.37 -4.91
C VAL A 29 -0.59 -3.60 -4.57
N VAL A 30 -0.45 -2.61 -3.70
CA VAL A 30 -1.51 -1.64 -3.41
C VAL A 30 -1.17 -0.32 -4.08
N LYS A 31 -1.99 0.09 -5.04
CA LYS A 31 -1.88 1.39 -5.71
C LYS A 31 -2.80 2.39 -5.02
N LEU A 32 -2.21 3.39 -4.38
CA LEU A 32 -2.96 4.52 -3.83
C LEU A 32 -3.26 5.49 -4.98
N ALA A 33 -4.55 5.71 -5.26
CA ALA A 33 -5.01 6.63 -6.29
C ALA A 33 -5.78 7.77 -5.65
N GLU A 34 -5.68 8.98 -6.21
CA GLU A 34 -6.60 10.04 -5.83
C GLU A 34 -8.03 9.60 -6.15
N TRP A 35 -8.97 9.94 -5.25
CA TRP A 35 -10.36 9.63 -5.51
C TRP A 35 -10.88 10.46 -6.68
N ASP A 36 -11.61 9.81 -7.56
CA ASP A 36 -12.27 10.40 -8.72
C ASP A 36 -13.76 10.02 -8.69
N ALA A 37 -14.64 11.00 -8.87
CA ALA A 37 -16.09 10.81 -8.87
C ALA A 37 -16.56 10.00 -10.08
N ASP A 38 -15.86 10.16 -11.20
CA ASP A 38 -16.24 9.63 -12.49
C ASP A 38 -15.67 8.22 -12.69
N LYS A 39 -14.74 7.80 -11.80
CA LYS A 39 -14.13 6.48 -11.84
C LYS A 39 -14.97 5.45 -11.07
N VAL A 40 -15.33 4.37 -11.77
CA VAL A 40 -16.00 3.22 -11.15
C VAL A 40 -14.97 2.33 -10.45
N TYR A 41 -14.94 2.39 -9.13
CA TYR A 41 -14.14 1.50 -8.29
C TYR A 41 -14.85 0.15 -8.09
N ASP A 42 -14.07 -0.93 -8.06
CA ASP A 42 -14.58 -2.25 -7.70
C ASP A 42 -14.94 -2.28 -6.21
N ARG A 43 -16.24 -2.39 -5.92
CA ARG A 43 -16.77 -2.41 -4.55
C ARG A 43 -16.87 -3.82 -3.97
N LEU A 44 -16.81 -4.85 -4.83
CA LEU A 44 -17.03 -6.24 -4.46
C LEU A 44 -15.72 -7.06 -4.43
N GLY A 45 -14.62 -6.50 -4.96
CA GLY A 45 -13.34 -7.18 -5.04
C GLY A 45 -13.33 -8.35 -6.03
N THR A 46 -14.21 -8.30 -7.02
CA THR A 46 -14.43 -9.39 -7.99
C THR A 46 -13.42 -9.36 -9.14
N LYS A 47 -12.77 -8.22 -9.38
CA LYS A 47 -11.73 -8.10 -10.40
C LYS A 47 -10.39 -8.60 -9.87
N GLN A 48 -9.88 -9.67 -10.48
CA GLN A 48 -8.52 -10.15 -10.26
C GLN A 48 -7.54 -9.34 -11.09
N ASN A 49 -7.25 -8.12 -10.63
CA ASN A 49 -6.25 -7.29 -11.28
C ASN A 49 -4.84 -7.79 -10.92
N THR A 50 -3.93 -7.74 -11.88
CA THR A 50 -2.51 -8.04 -11.67
C THR A 50 -1.64 -6.97 -12.33
N THR A 51 -0.47 -6.74 -11.77
CA THR A 51 0.61 -5.97 -12.40
C THR A 51 1.79 -6.89 -12.67
N ASP A 52 2.52 -6.64 -13.77
CA ASP A 52 3.79 -7.31 -14.02
C ASP A 52 4.90 -6.60 -13.24
N LEU A 53 5.72 -7.38 -12.52
CA LEU A 53 6.95 -6.93 -11.88
C LEU A 53 8.06 -7.89 -12.29
N LEU A 54 8.93 -7.46 -13.20
CA LEU A 54 10.07 -8.25 -13.69
C LEU A 54 9.63 -9.60 -14.30
N GLY A 55 8.53 -9.62 -15.05
CA GLY A 55 7.97 -10.83 -15.66
C GLY A 55 7.11 -11.69 -14.73
N VAL A 56 6.89 -11.25 -13.49
CA VAL A 56 6.02 -11.92 -12.51
C VAL A 56 4.71 -11.16 -12.38
N LYS A 57 3.58 -11.83 -12.65
CA LYS A 57 2.25 -11.27 -12.38
C LYS A 57 1.97 -11.29 -10.87
N VAL A 58 1.81 -10.12 -10.29
CA VAL A 58 1.49 -9.91 -8.87
C VAL A 58 0.10 -9.31 -8.74
N ARG A 59 -0.69 -9.75 -7.75
CA ARG A 59 -2.03 -9.21 -7.48
C ARG A 59 -1.95 -7.70 -7.26
N LEU A 60 -2.89 -6.95 -7.86
CA LEU A 60 -2.99 -5.50 -7.76
C LEU A 60 -4.34 -5.12 -7.15
N ILE A 61 -4.32 -4.24 -6.15
CA ILE A 61 -5.51 -3.60 -5.58
C ILE A 61 -5.31 -2.09 -5.71
N GLU A 62 -6.29 -1.38 -6.26
CA GLU A 62 -6.28 0.09 -6.31
C GLU A 62 -7.20 0.64 -5.22
N ILE A 63 -6.66 1.51 -4.37
CA ILE A 63 -7.36 2.07 -3.21
C ILE A 63 -7.45 3.59 -3.38
N PRO A 64 -8.67 4.14 -3.52
CA PRO A 64 -8.84 5.58 -3.59
C PRO A 64 -8.60 6.24 -2.22
N VAL A 65 -7.70 7.21 -2.19
CA VAL A 65 -7.37 8.01 -1.00
C VAL A 65 -8.07 9.36 -1.03
N ARG A 66 -8.57 9.76 0.14
CA ARG A 66 -9.16 11.06 0.43
C ARG A 66 -8.78 11.47 1.85
N PRO A 67 -8.65 12.77 2.14
CA PRO A 67 -8.53 13.24 3.51
C PRO A 67 -9.64 12.62 4.40
N GLY A 68 -9.26 12.22 5.63
CA GLY A 68 -10.18 11.58 6.56
C GLY A 68 -10.28 10.04 6.47
N ARG A 69 -9.61 9.39 5.51
CA ARG A 69 -9.48 7.92 5.49
C ARG A 69 -8.21 7.45 6.22
N ASN A 70 -8.37 6.45 7.08
CA ASN A 70 -7.23 5.74 7.68
C ASN A 70 -6.67 4.78 6.62
N VAL A 71 -5.60 5.18 5.93
CA VAL A 71 -4.99 4.36 4.87
C VAL A 71 -4.33 3.09 5.43
N PRO A 72 -3.58 3.13 6.55
CA PRO A 72 -3.01 1.92 7.15
C PRO A 72 -4.02 0.79 7.38
N ILE A 73 -5.18 1.06 7.99
CA ILE A 73 -6.16 0.01 8.29
C ILE A 73 -6.75 -0.62 7.02
N ILE A 74 -6.91 0.17 5.95
CA ILE A 74 -7.41 -0.32 4.67
C ILE A 74 -6.37 -1.23 4.01
N ILE A 75 -5.09 -0.87 4.06
CA ILE A 75 -3.98 -1.69 3.53
C ILE A 75 -3.88 -3.00 4.31
N GLU A 76 -3.99 -2.94 5.65
CA GLU A 76 -3.95 -4.12 6.51
C GLU A 76 -5.08 -5.10 6.21
N THR A 77 -6.30 -4.60 6.00
CA THR A 77 -7.47 -5.43 5.66
C THR A 77 -7.33 -6.11 4.28
N ALA A 78 -6.53 -5.53 3.38
CA ALA A 78 -6.32 -6.07 2.04
C ALA A 78 -5.24 -7.17 1.98
N ALA A 79 -4.38 -7.25 3.00
CA ALA A 79 -3.25 -8.18 3.09
C ALA A 79 -3.65 -9.55 3.64
#